data_AF-A0A975FVM2-F1
#
_entry.id   AF-A0A975FVM2-F1
#
_cell.length_a   1.000
_cell.length_b   1.000
_cell.length_c   1.000
_cell.angle_alpha   90.00
_cell.angle_beta   90.00
_cell.angle_gamma   90.00
#
_symmetry.space_group_name_H-M   'P 1'
#
loop_
_entity.id
_entity.type
_entity.pdbx_description
1 polymer ?
#
loop_
_entity_poly.entity_id
_entity_poly.type
_entity_poly.pdbx_seq_one_letter_code
_entity_poly.pdbx_strand_id
1 'polypeptide(L)'
;MLDAAIGLYAEAGWAGFSYEALARRSGVGKAGLYARWKSREALLRRTLEARWLAPARIDTGSLRGDLLALAGQIFGVLTSDHAGVARWMPADAVRHPEVEAALTPYREATVSQGRAIVRRAIARGEIAPSVNPGLLMDLVVGGVTNHVSTTPRRLRAAMIAKSERFSADLVDAVLRGVGAGEPISPASS
;
A
#
# COMPACT_ATOMS: atom_id res chain seq x y z
N MET A 1 -11.73 15.41 -12.25
CA MET A 1 -12.58 14.20 -12.38
C MET A 1 -11.96 12.99 -11.68
N LEU A 2 -10.74 12.55 -12.01
CA LEU A 2 -10.11 11.41 -11.31
C LEU A 2 -9.87 11.71 -9.81
N ASP A 3 -9.53 12.96 -9.45
CA ASP A 3 -9.42 13.39 -8.04
C ASP A 3 -10.76 13.31 -7.29
N ALA A 4 -11.86 13.69 -7.97
CA ALA A 4 -13.19 13.53 -7.42
C ALA A 4 -13.59 12.05 -7.30
N ALA A 5 -13.17 11.21 -8.26
CA ALA A 5 -13.44 9.78 -8.24
C ALA A 5 -12.71 9.07 -7.09
N ILE A 6 -11.40 9.34 -6.90
CA ILE A 6 -10.64 8.72 -5.80
C ILE A 6 -11.17 9.18 -4.44
N GLY A 7 -11.55 10.46 -4.31
CA GLY A 7 -12.18 10.98 -3.08
C GLY A 7 -13.55 10.34 -2.81
N LEU A 8 -14.38 10.17 -3.84
CA LEU A 8 -15.68 9.51 -3.71
C LEU A 8 -15.55 8.06 -3.25
N TYR A 9 -14.60 7.33 -3.86
CA TYR A 9 -14.30 5.96 -3.46
C TYR A 9 -13.74 5.90 -2.03
N ALA A 10 -12.86 6.83 -1.64
CA ALA A 10 -12.32 6.90 -0.28
C ALA A 10 -13.43 7.07 0.77
N GLU A 11 -14.46 7.85 0.48
CA GLU A 11 -15.55 8.13 1.41
C GLU A 11 -16.54 6.97 1.53
N ALA A 12 -16.94 6.37 0.41
CA ALA A 12 -18.12 5.50 0.37
C ALA A 12 -17.89 4.11 -0.28
N GLY A 13 -16.64 3.79 -0.64
CA GLY A 13 -16.28 2.54 -1.29
C GLY A 13 -17.01 2.31 -2.62
N TRP A 14 -17.05 1.05 -3.05
CA TRP A 14 -17.66 0.65 -4.33
C TRP A 14 -19.17 0.89 -4.38
N ALA A 15 -19.87 0.74 -3.25
CA ALA A 15 -21.31 0.96 -3.15
C ALA A 15 -21.69 2.43 -3.43
N GLY A 16 -20.89 3.38 -2.96
CA GLY A 16 -21.11 4.81 -3.21
C GLY A 16 -20.50 5.33 -4.52
N PHE A 17 -19.75 4.49 -5.24
CA PHE A 17 -19.06 4.88 -6.47
C PHE A 17 -20.00 4.78 -7.69
N SER A 18 -20.67 5.90 -8.01
CA SER A 18 -21.59 6.02 -9.16
C SER A 18 -21.33 7.27 -10.00
N TYR A 19 -21.80 7.25 -11.25
CA TYR A 19 -21.71 8.42 -12.14
C TYR A 19 -22.57 9.58 -11.65
N GLU A 20 -23.70 9.32 -11.00
CA GLU A 20 -24.53 10.34 -10.34
C GLU A 20 -23.74 11.06 -9.25
N ALA A 21 -23.14 10.30 -8.33
CA ALA A 21 -22.38 10.85 -7.23
C ALA A 21 -21.14 11.59 -7.74
N LEU A 22 -20.48 11.05 -8.77
CA LEU A 22 -19.32 11.69 -9.38
C LEU A 22 -19.68 12.96 -10.15
N ALA A 23 -20.79 12.98 -10.88
CA ALA A 23 -21.26 14.19 -11.58
C ALA A 23 -21.51 15.32 -10.59
N ARG A 24 -22.19 15.03 -9.47
CA ARG A 24 -22.41 15.99 -8.39
C ARG A 24 -21.10 16.50 -7.78
N ARG A 25 -20.13 15.62 -7.54
CA ARG A 25 -18.85 16.00 -6.91
C ARG A 25 -17.90 16.75 -7.85
N SER A 26 -17.84 16.34 -9.11
CA SER A 26 -16.85 16.84 -10.07
C SER A 26 -17.34 18.02 -10.91
N GLY A 27 -18.64 18.33 -10.88
CA GLY A 27 -19.26 19.32 -11.75
C GLY A 27 -19.34 18.90 -13.22
N VAL A 28 -18.85 17.69 -13.58
CA VAL A 28 -18.93 17.16 -14.95
C VAL A 28 -20.34 16.65 -15.21
N GLY A 29 -20.94 17.09 -16.32
CA GLY A 29 -22.26 16.61 -16.73
C GLY A 29 -22.29 15.10 -17.00
N LYS A 30 -23.40 14.44 -16.65
CA LYS A 30 -23.56 12.99 -16.79
C LYS A 30 -23.27 12.50 -18.21
N ALA A 31 -23.78 13.19 -19.23
CA ALA A 31 -23.55 12.84 -20.64
C ALA A 31 -22.04 12.74 -20.97
N GLY A 32 -21.21 13.64 -20.43
CA GLY A 32 -19.76 13.60 -20.61
C GLY A 32 -19.09 12.42 -19.90
N LEU A 33 -19.60 11.99 -18.74
CA LEU A 33 -19.12 10.79 -18.05
C LEU A 33 -19.44 9.53 -18.85
N TYR A 34 -20.68 9.36 -19.30
CA TYR A 34 -21.10 8.21 -20.12
C TYR A 34 -20.40 8.16 -21.48
N ALA A 35 -20.12 9.31 -22.10
CA ALA A 35 -19.39 9.35 -23.37
C ALA A 35 -17.91 8.96 -23.22
N ARG A 36 -17.28 9.32 -22.09
CA ARG A 36 -15.84 9.09 -21.86
C ARG A 36 -15.53 7.71 -21.26
N TRP A 37 -16.43 7.17 -20.45
CA TRP A 37 -16.19 5.96 -19.67
C TRP A 37 -17.21 4.89 -20.00
N LYS A 38 -16.72 3.81 -20.62
CA LYS A 38 -17.53 2.63 -20.98
C LYS A 38 -18.24 2.01 -19.77
N SER A 39 -17.64 2.11 -18.59
CA SER A 39 -18.21 1.58 -17.35
C SER A 39 -17.57 2.20 -16.11
N ARG A 40 -18.24 2.13 -14.94
CA ARG A 40 -17.68 2.67 -13.69
C ARG A 40 -16.43 1.92 -13.24
N GLU A 41 -16.30 0.67 -13.61
CA GLU A 41 -15.13 -0.19 -13.36
C GLU A 41 -13.92 0.33 -14.13
N ALA A 42 -14.10 0.65 -15.41
CA ALA A 42 -13.06 1.24 -16.23
C ALA A 42 -12.59 2.59 -15.68
N LEU A 43 -13.53 3.39 -15.16
CA LEU A 43 -13.22 4.62 -14.46
C LEU A 43 -12.47 4.37 -13.14
N LEU A 44 -12.91 3.43 -12.31
CA LEU A 44 -12.23 3.11 -11.04
C LEU A 44 -10.80 2.64 -11.31
N ARG A 45 -10.61 1.69 -12.21
CA ARG A 45 -9.29 1.19 -12.60
C ARG A 45 -8.38 2.34 -13.03
N ARG A 46 -8.85 3.21 -13.92
CA ARG A 46 -8.06 4.36 -14.38
C ARG A 46 -7.81 5.39 -13.28
N THR A 47 -8.75 5.54 -12.34
CA THR A 47 -8.59 6.40 -11.17
C THR A 47 -7.49 5.86 -10.26
N LEU A 48 -7.51 4.57 -9.95
CA LEU A 48 -6.49 3.90 -9.15
C LEU A 48 -5.12 4.01 -9.83
N GLU A 49 -5.02 3.66 -11.12
CA GLU A 49 -3.79 3.81 -11.91
C GLU A 49 -3.17 5.21 -11.80
N ALA A 50 -4.01 6.25 -11.87
CA ALA A 50 -3.54 7.63 -11.93
C ALA A 50 -3.29 8.28 -10.57
N ARG A 51 -3.87 7.75 -9.48
CA ARG A 51 -3.90 8.43 -8.16
C ARG A 51 -3.49 7.57 -6.98
N TRP A 52 -3.43 6.25 -7.14
CA TRP A 52 -3.18 5.32 -6.05
C TRP A 52 -2.05 4.33 -6.35
N LEU A 53 -1.90 3.88 -7.60
CA LEU A 53 -1.06 2.75 -7.99
C LEU A 53 0.37 3.09 -8.43
N ALA A 54 0.89 4.26 -8.10
CA ALA A 54 2.25 4.64 -8.47
C ALA A 54 3.20 4.61 -7.24
N PRO A 55 3.56 3.42 -6.70
CA PRO A 55 4.62 3.37 -5.70
C PRO A 55 5.91 3.85 -6.35
N ALA A 56 6.52 4.89 -5.75
CA ALA A 56 7.81 5.36 -6.23
C ALA A 56 8.84 4.25 -6.04
N ARG A 57 9.71 4.06 -7.05
CA ARG A 57 10.80 3.08 -6.96
C ARG A 57 11.63 3.38 -5.71
N ILE A 58 11.71 2.39 -4.81
CA ILE A 58 12.56 2.45 -3.62
C ILE A 58 13.91 1.84 -3.95
N ASP A 59 14.97 2.63 -3.79
CA ASP A 59 16.38 2.21 -3.91
C ASP A 59 17.29 3.26 -3.25
N THR A 60 17.36 3.22 -1.92
CA THR A 60 18.13 4.16 -1.09
C THR A 60 19.60 3.77 -0.94
N GLY A 61 19.97 2.57 -1.39
CA GLY A 61 21.32 2.01 -1.26
C GLY A 61 21.54 1.13 -0.02
N SER A 62 20.58 1.01 0.89
CA SER A 62 20.62 0.10 2.05
C SER A 62 19.27 -0.56 2.29
N LEU A 63 19.25 -1.77 2.87
CA LEU A 63 18.01 -2.44 3.26
C LEU A 63 17.24 -1.60 4.28
N ARG A 64 17.93 -1.09 5.31
CA ARG A 64 17.29 -0.24 6.33
C ARG A 64 16.62 0.98 5.70
N GLY A 65 17.32 1.70 4.83
CA GLY A 65 16.77 2.85 4.11
C GLY A 65 15.58 2.47 3.22
N ASP A 66 15.66 1.33 2.52
CA ASP A 66 14.59 0.84 1.68
C ASP A 66 13.32 0.50 2.48
N LEU A 67 13.47 -0.14 3.65
CA LEU A 67 12.35 -0.47 4.53
C LEU A 67 11.75 0.79 5.20
N LEU A 68 12.56 1.79 5.52
CA LEU A 68 12.07 3.09 6.02
C LEU A 68 11.29 3.85 4.95
N ALA A 69 11.81 3.90 3.72
CA ALA A 69 11.11 4.51 2.59
C ALA A 69 9.77 3.79 2.32
N LEU A 70 9.75 2.46 2.44
CA LEU A 70 8.53 1.66 2.29
C LEU A 70 7.52 1.99 3.38
N ALA A 71 7.95 2.02 4.65
CA ALA A 71 7.10 2.38 5.77
C ALA A 71 6.52 3.80 5.61
N GLY A 72 7.33 4.76 5.16
CA GLY A 72 6.92 6.13 4.88
C GLY A 72 5.87 6.22 3.76
N GLN A 73 6.05 5.49 2.65
CA GLN A 73 5.04 5.39 1.59
C GLN A 73 3.70 4.89 2.13
N ILE A 74 3.72 3.83 2.94
CA ILE A 74 2.50 3.23 3.51
C ILE A 74 1.82 4.20 4.48
N PHE A 75 2.59 4.87 5.36
CA PHE A 75 2.04 5.92 6.21
C PHE A 75 1.39 7.03 5.39
N GLY A 76 2.06 7.53 4.36
CA GLY A 76 1.52 8.59 3.50
C GLY A 76 0.19 8.18 2.86
N VAL A 77 0.11 6.94 2.35
CA VAL A 77 -1.12 6.37 1.78
C VAL A 77 -2.23 6.27 2.83
N LEU A 78 -1.95 5.66 3.99
CA LEU A 78 -2.93 5.36 5.04
C LEU A 78 -3.34 6.56 5.90
N THR A 79 -2.67 7.71 5.74
CA THR A 79 -2.96 8.95 6.47
C THR A 79 -3.33 10.10 5.55
N SER A 80 -3.31 9.90 4.22
CA SER A 80 -3.79 10.86 3.23
C SER A 80 -5.30 11.12 3.34
N ASP A 81 -5.75 12.19 2.67
CA ASP A 81 -7.17 12.49 2.46
C ASP A 81 -7.93 11.37 1.72
N HIS A 82 -7.20 10.44 1.09
CA HIS A 82 -7.75 9.28 0.38
C HIS A 82 -7.48 7.96 1.11
N ALA A 83 -7.10 7.99 2.39
CA ALA A 83 -6.84 6.79 3.19
C ALA A 83 -8.01 5.79 3.23
N GLY A 84 -9.24 6.26 2.99
CA GLY A 84 -10.42 5.39 2.87
C GLY A 84 -10.33 4.40 1.71
N VAL A 85 -9.58 4.70 0.64
CA VAL A 85 -9.34 3.76 -0.47
C VAL A 85 -8.67 2.49 0.06
N ALA A 86 -7.61 2.64 0.87
CA ALA A 86 -6.90 1.52 1.48
C ALA A 86 -7.79 0.64 2.38
N ARG A 87 -8.85 1.22 2.94
CA ARG A 87 -9.81 0.54 3.82
C ARG A 87 -10.88 -0.20 3.02
N TRP A 88 -11.47 0.47 2.03
CA TRP A 88 -12.57 -0.07 1.24
C TRP A 88 -12.12 -1.13 0.25
N MET A 89 -10.98 -0.92 -0.39
CA MET A 89 -10.52 -1.79 -1.48
C MET A 89 -10.44 -3.27 -1.10
N PRO A 90 -9.78 -3.68 0.00
CA PRO A 90 -9.72 -5.10 0.37
C PRO A 90 -11.11 -5.69 0.62
N ALA A 91 -12.02 -4.94 1.23
CA ALA A 91 -13.36 -5.40 1.53
C ALA A 91 -14.24 -5.51 0.28
N ASP A 92 -14.16 -4.52 -0.61
CA ASP A 92 -14.91 -4.50 -1.87
C ASP A 92 -14.42 -5.60 -2.81
N ALA A 93 -13.11 -5.80 -2.91
CA ALA A 93 -12.51 -6.80 -3.79
C ALA A 93 -12.96 -8.24 -3.48
N VAL A 94 -13.28 -8.55 -2.21
CA VAL A 94 -13.83 -9.85 -1.80
C VAL A 94 -15.21 -10.11 -2.44
N ARG A 95 -15.99 -9.06 -2.70
CA ARG A 95 -17.39 -9.16 -3.16
C ARG A 95 -17.57 -8.78 -4.63
N HIS A 96 -16.58 -8.10 -5.20
CA HIS A 96 -16.67 -7.45 -6.50
C HIS A 96 -15.44 -7.82 -7.35
N PRO A 97 -15.56 -8.83 -8.24
CA PRO A 97 -14.47 -9.26 -9.12
C PRO A 97 -13.85 -8.12 -9.95
N GLU A 98 -14.65 -7.12 -10.30
CA GLU A 98 -14.22 -5.94 -11.02
C GLU A 98 -13.29 -5.02 -10.19
N VAL A 99 -13.50 -4.94 -8.87
CA VAL A 99 -12.61 -4.21 -7.94
C VAL A 99 -11.34 -5.02 -7.71
N GLU A 100 -11.45 -6.34 -7.59
CA GLU A 100 -10.30 -7.25 -7.53
C GLU A 100 -9.40 -7.10 -8.76
N ALA A 101 -9.98 -7.13 -9.96
CA ALA A 101 -9.24 -6.95 -11.21
C ALA A 101 -8.54 -5.58 -11.30
N ALA A 102 -9.14 -4.53 -10.74
CA ALA A 102 -8.52 -3.21 -10.68
C ALA A 102 -7.37 -3.13 -9.65
N LEU A 103 -7.38 -4.01 -8.64
CA LEU A 103 -6.37 -4.08 -7.58
C LEU A 103 -5.19 -4.99 -7.93
N THR A 104 -5.38 -6.01 -8.77
CA THR A 104 -4.33 -6.98 -9.14
C THR A 104 -3.00 -6.33 -9.56
N PRO A 105 -2.97 -5.34 -10.47
CA PRO A 105 -1.70 -4.72 -10.90
C PRO A 105 -0.94 -4.07 -9.74
N TYR A 106 -1.66 -3.53 -8.74
CA TYR A 106 -1.06 -2.98 -7.53
C TYR A 106 -0.31 -4.04 -6.71
N ARG A 107 -0.98 -5.18 -6.49
CA ARG A 107 -0.46 -6.27 -5.68
C ARG A 107 0.77 -6.85 -6.33
N GLU A 108 0.72 -7.05 -7.65
CA GLU A 108 1.86 -7.48 -8.45
C GLU A 108 3.04 -6.50 -8.34
N ALA A 109 2.78 -5.19 -8.48
CA ALA A 109 3.81 -4.17 -8.33
C ALA A 109 4.42 -4.15 -6.93
N THR A 110 3.60 -4.27 -5.89
CA THR A 110 4.04 -4.32 -4.48
C THR A 110 4.93 -5.54 -4.22
N VAL A 111 4.50 -6.71 -4.68
CA VAL A 111 5.29 -7.96 -4.57
C VAL A 111 6.62 -7.83 -5.33
N SER A 112 6.59 -7.27 -6.54
CA SER A 112 7.79 -7.04 -7.35
C SER A 112 8.79 -6.10 -6.66
N GLN A 113 8.31 -4.98 -6.11
CA GLN A 113 9.13 -4.02 -5.37
C GLN A 113 9.76 -4.64 -4.12
N GLY A 114 8.98 -5.37 -3.32
CA GLY A 114 9.50 -6.05 -2.14
C GLY A 114 10.57 -7.10 -2.47
N ARG A 115 10.35 -7.90 -3.51
CA ARG A 115 11.35 -8.85 -4.02
C ARG A 115 12.61 -8.14 -4.49
N ALA A 116 12.48 -6.98 -5.15
CA ALA A 116 13.62 -6.20 -5.61
C ALA A 116 14.46 -5.64 -4.45
N ILE A 117 13.82 -5.13 -3.39
CA ILE A 117 14.48 -4.66 -2.17
C ILE A 117 15.32 -5.79 -1.55
N VAL A 118 14.71 -6.95 -1.34
CA VAL A 118 15.37 -8.10 -0.69
C VAL A 118 16.52 -8.63 -1.54
N ARG A 119 16.32 -8.76 -2.85
CA ARG A 119 17.38 -9.21 -3.77
C ARG A 119 18.60 -8.29 -3.73
N ARG A 120 18.40 -6.96 -3.69
CA ARG A 120 19.51 -6.00 -3.59
C ARG A 120 20.22 -6.09 -2.25
N ALA A 121 19.47 -6.26 -1.15
CA ALA A 121 20.04 -6.42 0.18
C ALA A 121 20.90 -7.68 0.31
N ILE A 122 20.45 -8.81 -0.26
CA ILE A 122 21.25 -10.05 -0.34
C ILE A 122 22.52 -9.81 -1.16
N ALA A 123 22.42 -9.16 -2.33
CA ALA A 123 23.57 -8.87 -3.17
C ALA A 123 24.62 -7.97 -2.49
N ARG A 124 24.19 -7.13 -1.54
CA ARG A 124 25.07 -6.29 -0.71
C ARG A 124 25.58 -6.99 0.56
N GLY A 125 25.13 -8.21 0.85
CA GLY A 125 25.49 -8.95 2.06
C GLY A 125 24.84 -8.42 3.34
N GLU A 126 23.77 -7.63 3.26
CA GLU A 126 23.08 -7.07 4.43
C GLU A 126 22.20 -8.10 5.16
N ILE A 127 21.75 -9.14 4.44
CA ILE A 127 20.90 -10.22 4.96
C ILE A 127 21.26 -11.55 4.29
N ALA A 128 20.92 -12.66 4.96
CA ALA A 128 21.15 -14.00 4.43
C ALA A 128 20.25 -14.32 3.22
N PRO A 129 20.72 -15.13 2.25
CA PRO A 129 19.90 -15.58 1.12
C PRO A 129 18.66 -16.40 1.51
N SER A 130 18.64 -16.98 2.71
CA SER A 130 17.53 -17.78 3.24
C SER A 130 16.35 -16.94 3.74
N VAL A 131 16.49 -15.63 3.84
CA VAL A 131 15.43 -14.73 4.32
C VAL A 131 14.24 -14.77 3.36
N ASN A 132 13.06 -15.08 3.90
CA ASN A 132 11.81 -15.06 3.14
C ASN A 132 11.41 -13.60 2.80
N PRO A 133 11.39 -13.20 1.52
CA PRO A 133 11.06 -11.82 1.14
C PRO A 133 9.61 -11.44 1.52
N GLY A 134 8.68 -12.38 1.37
CA GLY A 134 7.27 -12.15 1.70
C GLY A 134 7.10 -11.84 3.19
N LEU A 135 7.69 -12.66 4.06
CA LEU A 135 7.64 -12.45 5.51
C LEU A 135 8.25 -11.10 5.92
N LEU A 136 9.41 -10.74 5.37
CA LEU A 136 10.04 -9.45 5.66
C LEU A 136 9.11 -8.28 5.29
N MET A 137 8.48 -8.35 4.11
CA MET A 137 7.52 -7.34 3.69
C MET A 137 6.27 -7.34 4.57
N ASP A 138 5.71 -8.51 4.90
CA ASP A 138 4.51 -8.64 5.75
C ASP A 138 4.73 -8.05 7.14
N LEU A 139 5.91 -8.23 7.73
CA LEU A 139 6.25 -7.65 9.04
C LEU A 139 6.25 -6.12 9.00
N VAL A 140 6.87 -5.52 7.98
CA VAL A 140 6.95 -4.05 7.87
C VAL A 140 5.61 -3.46 7.43
N VAL A 141 5.04 -3.97 6.34
CA VAL A 141 3.76 -3.51 5.78
C VAL A 141 2.63 -3.72 6.77
N GLY A 142 2.56 -4.92 7.35
CA GLY A 142 1.56 -5.29 8.34
C GLY A 142 1.71 -4.49 9.63
N GLY A 143 2.94 -4.29 10.12
CA GLY A 143 3.20 -3.48 11.31
C GLY A 143 2.70 -2.04 11.18
N VAL A 144 3.04 -1.37 10.07
CA VAL A 144 2.54 0.00 9.78
C VAL A 144 1.03 0.00 9.58
N THR A 145 0.51 -0.91 8.75
CA THR A 145 -0.93 -0.97 8.44
C THR A 145 -1.78 -1.20 9.68
N ASN A 146 -1.36 -2.14 10.54
CA ASN A 146 -2.04 -2.43 11.79
C ASN A 146 -1.96 -1.24 12.75
N HIS A 147 -0.79 -0.63 12.92
CA HIS A 147 -0.61 0.53 13.79
C HIS A 147 -1.53 1.68 13.40
N VAL A 148 -1.58 2.01 12.09
CA VAL A 148 -2.46 3.07 11.59
C VAL A 148 -3.93 2.69 11.75
N SER A 149 -4.31 1.47 11.35
CA SER A 149 -5.71 1.05 11.31
C SER A 149 -6.35 0.94 12.69
N THR A 150 -5.59 0.45 13.68
CA THR A 150 -6.07 0.26 15.06
C THR A 150 -5.98 1.52 15.92
N THR A 151 -5.22 2.54 15.48
CA THR A 151 -5.12 3.81 16.21
C THR A 151 -6.48 4.53 16.24
N PRO A 152 -7.03 4.80 17.44
CA PRO A 152 -8.29 5.53 17.58
C PRO A 152 -8.23 6.95 17.01
N ARG A 153 -9.36 7.45 16.51
CA ARG A 153 -9.44 8.76 15.84
C ARG A 153 -8.85 9.91 16.66
N ARG A 154 -9.09 9.92 17.98
CA ARG A 154 -8.56 10.93 18.92
C ARG A 154 -7.02 10.96 19.02
N LEU A 155 -6.34 9.85 18.70
CA LEU A 155 -4.88 9.72 18.78
C LEU A 155 -4.20 9.85 17.41
N ARG A 156 -4.96 10.04 16.32
CA ARG A 156 -4.41 10.03 14.96
C ARG A 156 -3.36 11.10 14.72
N ALA A 157 -3.59 12.33 15.18
CA ALA A 157 -2.62 13.42 15.02
C ALA A 157 -1.30 13.12 15.74
N ALA A 158 -1.36 12.63 16.98
CA ALA A 158 -0.19 12.25 17.76
C ALA A 158 0.56 11.05 17.17
N MET A 159 -0.17 10.09 16.60
CA MET A 159 0.41 8.95 15.89
C MET A 159 1.15 9.40 14.61
N ILE A 160 0.53 10.25 13.80
CA ILE A 160 1.15 10.81 12.57
C ILE A 160 2.44 11.56 12.93
N ALA A 161 2.41 12.38 13.97
CA ALA A 161 3.59 13.12 14.45
C ALA A 161 4.72 12.22 14.95
N LYS A 162 4.45 10.95 15.26
CA LYS A 162 5.42 9.95 15.74
C LYS A 162 5.72 8.88 14.69
N SER A 163 5.21 9.02 13.46
CA SER A 163 5.28 7.99 12.43
C SER A 163 6.72 7.62 12.06
N GLU A 164 7.61 8.61 11.89
CA GLU A 164 9.03 8.36 11.58
C GLU A 164 9.75 7.55 12.67
N ARG A 165 9.52 7.90 13.94
CA ARG A 165 10.09 7.16 15.08
C ARG A 165 9.55 5.74 15.14
N PHE A 166 8.24 5.57 14.98
CA PHE A 166 7.62 4.25 14.92
C PHE A 166 8.19 3.40 13.77
N SER A 167 8.36 4.00 12.57
CA SER A 167 8.96 3.33 11.42
C SER A 167 10.39 2.88 11.71
N ALA A 168 11.21 3.73 12.34
CA ALA A 168 12.57 3.37 12.74
C ALA A 168 12.58 2.22 13.75
N ASP A 169 11.79 2.32 14.82
CA ASP A 169 11.72 1.28 15.85
C ASP A 169 11.24 -0.07 15.27
N LEU A 170 10.24 -0.05 14.40
CA LEU A 170 9.72 -1.23 13.70
C LEU A 170 10.77 -1.85 12.78
N VAL A 171 11.40 -1.05 11.91
CA VAL A 171 12.42 -1.54 10.96
C VAL A 171 13.60 -2.12 11.71
N ASP A 172 14.07 -1.46 12.76
CA ASP A 172 15.21 -1.95 13.56
C ASP A 172 14.88 -3.25 14.30
N ALA A 173 13.63 -3.39 14.79
CA ALA A 173 13.17 -4.65 15.37
C ALA A 173 13.12 -5.79 14.34
N VAL A 174 12.59 -5.52 13.14
CA VAL A 174 12.52 -6.50 12.05
C VAL A 174 13.93 -6.93 11.59
N LEU A 175 14.84 -5.97 11.38
CA LEU A 175 16.21 -6.27 10.95
C LEU A 175 16.98 -7.10 11.97
N ARG A 176 16.83 -6.80 13.27
CA ARG A 176 17.40 -7.65 14.33
C ARG A 176 16.83 -9.06 14.31
N GLY A 177 15.52 -9.21 14.13
CA GLY A 177 14.86 -10.52 14.07
C GLY A 177 15.31 -11.36 12.87
N VAL A 178 15.52 -10.73 11.72
CA VAL A 178 15.97 -11.40 10.49
C VAL A 178 17.46 -11.74 10.52
N GLY A 179 18.27 -10.92 11.19
CA GLY A 179 19.72 -11.17 11.39
C GLY A 179 20.04 -12.14 12.52
N ALA A 180 19.09 -12.46 13.41
CA ALA A 180 19.29 -13.34 14.56
C ALA A 180 19.21 -14.85 14.23
N GLY A 181 18.90 -15.21 12.97
CA GLY A 181 18.91 -16.60 12.53
C GLY A 181 20.34 -17.10 12.36
N GLU A 182 20.86 -17.81 13.37
CA GLU A 182 22.03 -18.68 13.22
C GLU A 182 21.89 -19.54 11.95
N PRO A 183 22.99 -19.81 11.20
CA PRO A 183 22.95 -20.79 10.13
C PRO A 183 22.42 -22.10 10.70
N ILE A 184 21.36 -22.66 10.11
CA ILE A 184 20.98 -24.05 10.39
C ILE A 184 22.19 -24.88 9.95
N SER A 185 22.99 -25.31 10.92
CA SER A 185 24.11 -26.19 10.69
C SER A 185 23.57 -27.42 9.94
N PRO A 186 24.11 -27.78 8.76
CA PRO A 186 23.69 -29.01 8.12
C PRO A 186 24.00 -30.14 9.10
N ALA A 187 22.97 -30.90 9.46
CA ALA A 187 23.14 -32.09 10.27
C ALA A 187 24.15 -32.98 9.55
N SER A 188 25.29 -33.21 10.20
CA SER A 188 26.29 -34.16 9.74
C SER A 188 25.64 -35.53 9.60
N SER A 189 25.69 -36.12 8.41
CA SER A 189 25.46 -37.54 8.15
C SER A 189 26.55 -38.04 7.23
#